data_AF-Q8HU91-F1
#
_entry.id   AF-Q8HU91-F1
#
_cell.length_a   1.000
_cell.length_b   1.000
_cell.length_c   1.000
_cell.angle_alpha   90.00
_cell.angle_beta   90.00
_cell.angle_gamma   90.00
#
_symmetry.space_group_name_H-M   'P 1'
#
loop_
_entity.id
_entity.type
_entity.pdbx_description
1 polymer ?
#
loop_
_entity_poly.entity_id
_entity_poly.type
_entity_poly.pdbx_seq_one_letter_code
_entity_poly.pdbx_strand_id
1 'polypeptide(L)' 'PKRTKFRKQHRGRMKGISTRGNSICFGKFALQALEPAWITSRQIEAGRRAITRYARRGGKI' A
#
# COMPACT_ATOMS: atom_id res chain seq x y z
N PRO A 1 -4.25 -2.16 13.51
CA PRO A 1 -5.51 -2.79 13.93
C PRO A 1 -5.72 -2.57 15.43
N LYS A 2 -6.96 -2.33 15.90
CA LYS A 2 -7.23 -2.03 17.32
C LYS A 2 -7.08 -3.26 18.22
N ARG A 3 -7.41 -4.47 17.74
CA ARG A 3 -7.24 -5.74 18.46
C ARG A 3 -6.92 -6.85 17.46
N THR A 4 -5.98 -7.74 17.79
CA THR A 4 -5.69 -8.96 17.01
C THR A 4 -5.87 -10.20 17.89
N LYS A 5 -6.26 -11.34 17.30
CA LYS A 5 -6.47 -12.61 18.03
C LYS A 5 -5.16 -13.10 18.67
N PHE A 6 -4.04 -12.96 17.96
CA PHE A 6 -2.70 -13.29 18.44
C PHE A 6 -1.75 -12.10 18.23
N ARG A 7 -0.80 -11.91 19.15
CA ARG A 7 0.16 -10.78 19.12
C ARG A 7 1.41 -11.04 18.29
N LYS A 8 1.83 -12.31 18.17
CA LYS A 8 3.03 -12.72 17.44
C LYS A 8 2.62 -13.60 16.27
N GLN A 9 3.24 -13.36 15.11
CA GLN A 9 3.04 -14.11 13.88
C GLN A 9 4.39 -14.37 13.23
N HIS A 10 4.51 -15.47 12.50
CA HIS A 10 5.66 -15.70 11.63
C HIS A 10 5.60 -14.75 10.43
N ARG A 11 6.76 -14.35 9.91
CA ARG A 11 6.83 -13.42 8.77
C ARG A 11 6.24 -13.99 7.47
N GLY A 12 6.25 -15.31 7.28
CA GLY A 12 5.86 -15.93 6.00
C GLY A 12 6.90 -15.71 4.90
N ARG A 13 6.55 -16.07 3.65
CA ARG A 13 7.44 -15.99 2.48
C ARG A 13 6.75 -15.29 1.32
N MET A 14 7.42 -14.30 0.73
CA MET A 14 6.92 -13.58 -0.44
C MET A 14 7.35 -14.34 -1.70
N LYS A 15 6.42 -15.09 -2.31
CA LYS A 15 6.64 -15.82 -3.57
C LYS A 15 5.54 -15.50 -4.57
N GLY A 16 5.90 -15.55 -5.85
CA GLY A 16 4.96 -15.41 -6.96
C GLY A 16 4.55 -13.95 -7.22
N ILE A 17 3.62 -13.81 -8.17
CA ILE A 17 3.01 -12.53 -8.55
C ILE A 17 1.64 -12.37 -7.87
N SER A 18 1.16 -11.14 -7.76
CA SER A 18 -0.17 -10.87 -7.21
C SER A 18 -1.27 -11.42 -8.13
N THR A 19 -2.14 -12.26 -7.57
CA THR A 19 -3.29 -12.83 -8.30
C THR A 19 -4.55 -11.98 -8.18
N ARG A 20 -4.58 -11.02 -7.24
CA ARG A 20 -5.70 -10.12 -6.96
C ARG A 20 -5.20 -8.72 -6.60
N GLY A 21 -6.01 -7.70 -6.85
CA GLY A 21 -5.69 -6.31 -6.53
C GLY A 21 -4.66 -5.66 -7.46
N ASN A 22 -4.48 -6.21 -8.66
CA ASN A 22 -3.58 -5.72 -9.71
C ASN A 22 -4.29 -4.85 -10.77
N SER A 23 -5.60 -4.65 -10.66
CA SER A 23 -6.40 -3.77 -11.52
C SER A 23 -6.82 -2.50 -10.78
N ILE A 24 -7.05 -1.41 -11.52
CA ILE A 24 -7.51 -0.14 -10.95
C ILE A 24 -9.01 -0.26 -10.64
N CYS A 25 -9.37 -0.35 -9.36
CA CYS A 25 -10.77 -0.37 -8.93
C CYS A 25 -11.37 1.03 -8.75
N PHE A 26 -10.54 2.03 -8.44
CA PHE A 26 -10.98 3.40 -8.15
C PHE A 26 -10.01 4.42 -8.76
N GLY A 27 -10.53 5.59 -9.12
CA GLY A 27 -9.75 6.66 -9.71
C GLY A 27 -9.38 6.39 -11.17
N LYS A 28 -8.55 7.27 -11.74
CA LYS A 28 -8.10 7.20 -13.13
C LYS A 28 -6.65 6.73 -13.28
N PHE A 29 -5.85 6.87 -12.23
CA PHE A 29 -4.42 6.56 -12.23
C PHE A 29 -4.05 5.77 -10.97
N ALA A 30 -3.10 4.85 -11.10
CA ALA A 30 -2.59 4.04 -10.01
C ALA A 30 -1.09 3.77 -10.16
N LEU A 31 -0.45 3.30 -9.09
CA LEU A 31 0.95 2.87 -9.07
C LEU A 31 1.01 1.37 -8.80
N GLN A 32 1.62 0.60 -9.69
CA GLN A 32 1.79 -0.85 -9.56
C GLN A 32 3.23 -1.19 -9.16
N ALA A 33 3.38 -2.06 -8.15
CA ALA A 33 4.68 -2.59 -7.77
C ALA A 33 5.13 -3.68 -8.73
N LEU A 34 6.41 -3.66 -9.11
CA LEU A 34 7.04 -4.69 -9.94
C LEU A 34 7.76 -5.75 -9.11
N GLU A 35 8.19 -5.38 -7.90
CA GLU A 35 9.02 -6.23 -7.04
C GLU A 35 8.32 -6.55 -5.72
N PRO A 36 8.55 -7.75 -5.15
CA PRO A 36 8.05 -8.13 -3.83
C PRO A 36 8.86 -7.43 -2.72
N ALA A 37 8.19 -6.60 -1.91
CA ALA A 37 8.80 -5.98 -0.73
C ALA A 37 7.82 -5.85 0.44
N TRP A 38 8.36 -5.89 1.67
CA TRP A 38 7.60 -5.56 2.88
C TRP A 38 7.49 -4.05 3.03
N ILE A 39 6.28 -3.52 3.00
CA ILE A 39 6.02 -2.09 3.19
C ILE A 39 5.50 -1.82 4.60
N THR A 40 6.13 -0.86 5.28
CA THR A 40 5.77 -0.43 6.63
C THR A 40 4.76 0.72 6.62
N SER A 41 4.03 0.90 7.72
CA SER A 41 3.06 2.01 7.85
C SER A 41 3.70 3.39 7.68
N ARG A 42 4.96 3.56 8.12
CA ARG A 42 5.70 4.83 8.01
C ARG A 42 6.00 5.18 6.54
N GLN A 43 6.33 4.19 5.72
CA GLN A 43 6.58 4.39 4.29
C GLN A 43 5.29 4.77 3.55
N ILE A 44 4.18 4.11 3.85
CA ILE A 44 2.87 4.43 3.25
C ILE A 44 2.47 5.87 3.58
N GLU A 45 2.61 6.27 4.84
CA GLU A 45 2.23 7.62 5.27
C GLU A 45 3.15 8.69 4.68
N ALA A 46 4.46 8.40 4.53
CA ALA A 46 5.38 9.29 3.84
C ALA A 46 4.97 9.52 2.38
N GLY A 47 4.65 8.44 1.64
CA GLY A 47 4.16 8.52 0.27
C GLY A 47 2.86 9.30 0.16
N ARG A 48 1.86 9.00 1.01
CA ARG A 48 0.58 9.71 1.02
C ARG A 48 0.76 11.20 1.24
N ARG A 49 1.57 11.61 2.24
CA ARG A 49 1.87 13.02 2.50
C ARG A 49 2.56 13.71 1.32
N ALA A 50 3.47 13.01 0.63
CA ALA A 50 4.14 13.55 -0.55
C ALA A 50 3.13 13.81 -1.69
N ILE A 51 2.28 12.84 -2.00
CA ILE A 51 1.24 12.95 -3.04
C ILE A 51 0.25 14.06 -2.70
N THR A 52 -0.26 14.10 -1.46
CA THR A 52 -1.21 15.14 -1.04
C THR A 52 -0.62 16.55 -1.09
N ARG A 53 0.67 16.72 -0.72
CA ARG A 53 1.34 18.03 -0.79
C ARG A 53 1.52 18.48 -2.24
N TYR A 54 1.96 17.59 -3.13
CA TYR A 54 2.14 17.91 -4.54
C TYR A 54 0.81 18.24 -5.24
N ALA A 55 -0.25 17.51 -4.90
CA ALA A 55 -1.59 17.73 -5.46
C ALA A 55 -2.29 19.01 -4.93
N ARG A 56 -1.70 19.75 -3.98
CA ARG A 56 -2.15 21.08 -3.48
C ARG A 56 -3.67 21.18 -3.21
N ARG A 57 -4.32 20.09 -2.79
CA ARG A 57 -5.77 19.89 -2.50
C ARG A 57 -6.72 19.57 -3.67
N GLY A 58 -6.26 19.42 -4.90
CA GLY A 58 -7.14 19.25 -6.07
C GLY A 58 -7.63 17.84 -6.41
N GLY A 59 -7.31 16.80 -5.61
CA GLY A 59 -7.59 15.42 -5.99
C GLY A 59 -7.89 14.50 -4.82
N LYS A 60 -8.84 13.58 -5.03
CA LYS A 60 -9.10 12.46 -4.12
C LYS A 60 -7.99 11.43 -4.32
N ILE A 61 -7.24 11.18 -3.24
CA ILE A 61 -6.19 10.16 -3.14
C ILE A 61 -6.77 8.93 -2.46
#